data_AF-A0A392QRB3-F1
#
_entry.id   AF-A0A392QRB3-F1
#
_cell.length_a   1.000
_cell.length_b   1.000
_cell.length_c   1.000
_cell.angle_alpha   90.00
_cell.angle_beta   90.00
_cell.angle_gamma   90.00
#
_symmetry.space_group_name_H-M   'P 1'
#
loop_
_entity.id
_entity.type
_entity.pdbx_description
1 polymer ?
#
loop_
_entity_poly.entity_id
_entity_poly.type
_entity_poly.pdbx_seq_one_letter_code
_entity_poly.pdbx_strand_id
1 'polypeptide(L)'
;MTLDGKIAASTGHAWWISSKKSRSLVFELRARSDAIIVGGNTVRRDNPRLTARHGGGHMPMRIVMSQSLDLPEEANLWDMSE
;
A
#
# COMPACT_ATOMS: atom_id res chain seq x y z
N MET A 1 -1.58 13.49 2.12
CA MET A 1 -2.06 14.16 3.34
C MET A 1 -2.89 15.36 2.91
N THR A 2 -3.92 15.71 3.67
CA THR A 2 -4.72 16.94 3.46
C THR A 2 -3.90 18.18 3.85
N LEU A 3 -4.41 19.37 3.53
CA LEU A 3 -3.76 20.63 3.85
C LEU A 3 -3.55 20.84 5.36
N ASP A 4 -4.47 20.34 6.18
CA ASP A 4 -4.44 20.39 7.64
C ASP A 4 -3.70 19.19 8.29
N GLY A 5 -2.96 18.41 7.49
CA GLY A 5 -2.04 17.41 8.02
C GLY A 5 -2.66 16.03 8.29
N LYS A 6 -3.84 15.72 7.74
CA LYS A 6 -4.53 14.44 7.99
C LYS A 6 -4.32 13.42 6.87
N ILE A 7 -4.32 12.14 7.25
CA ILE A 7 -4.18 11.01 6.32
C ILE A 7 -5.49 10.22 6.12
N ALA A 8 -6.48 10.46 6.97
CA ALA A 8 -7.82 9.88 6.92
C ALA A 8 -8.80 10.81 7.65
N ALA A 9 -10.09 10.71 7.31
CA ALA A 9 -11.16 11.30 8.11
C ALA A 9 -11.29 10.60 9.47
N SER A 10 -12.00 11.21 10.43
CA SER A 10 -12.33 10.59 11.73
C SER A 10 -13.14 9.30 11.58
N THR A 11 -13.88 9.15 10.49
CA THR A 11 -14.59 7.91 10.11
C THR A 11 -13.67 6.82 9.57
N GLY A 12 -12.39 7.10 9.37
CA GLY A 12 -11.41 6.19 8.76
C GLY A 12 -11.34 6.27 7.23
N HIS A 13 -12.20 7.06 6.57
CA HIS A 13 -12.14 7.22 5.12
C HIS A 13 -10.84 7.93 4.68
N ALA A 14 -10.00 7.22 3.93
CA ALA A 14 -8.66 7.68 3.54
C ALA A 14 -8.43 7.70 2.01
N TRP A 15 -9.45 7.37 1.23
CA TRP A 15 -9.29 7.20 -0.21
C TRP A 15 -9.24 8.55 -0.94
N TRP A 16 -8.34 8.61 -1.92
CA TRP A 16 -8.26 9.68 -2.93
C TRP A 16 -8.10 11.10 -2.38
N ILE A 17 -7.41 11.23 -1.23
CA ILE A 17 -6.89 12.53 -0.75
C ILE A 17 -5.90 13.12 -1.77
N SER A 18 -5.02 12.29 -2.33
CA SER A 18 -4.08 12.70 -3.38
C SER A 18 -4.73 12.66 -4.76
N SER A 19 -4.13 13.32 -5.76
CA SER A 19 -4.60 13.26 -7.15
C SER A 19 -4.15 11.98 -7.86
N LYS A 20 -4.73 11.69 -9.03
CA LYS A 20 -4.28 10.59 -9.90
C LYS A 20 -2.79 10.71 -10.27
N LYS A 21 -2.31 11.92 -10.59
CA LYS A 21 -0.90 12.20 -10.92
C LYS A 21 0.04 11.79 -9.80
N SER A 22 -0.30 12.13 -8.55
CA SER A 22 0.50 11.73 -7.38
C SER A 22 0.54 10.21 -7.20
N ARG A 23 -0.56 9.50 -7.46
CA ARG A 23 -0.58 8.03 -7.40
C ARG A 23 0.25 7.37 -8.49
N SER A 24 0.26 7.92 -9.71
CA SER A 24 1.13 7.43 -10.79
C SER A 24 2.61 7.51 -10.39
N LEU A 25 3.04 8.64 -9.81
CA LEU A 25 4.41 8.80 -9.33
C LEU A 25 4.78 7.77 -8.25
N VAL A 26 3.87 7.45 -7.34
CA VAL A 26 4.10 6.39 -6.33
C VAL A 26 4.31 5.04 -6.99
N PHE A 27 3.59 4.71 -8.07
CA PHE A 27 3.83 3.45 -8.79
C PHE A 27 5.21 3.40 -9.44
N GLU A 28 5.71 4.51 -9.97
CA GLU A 28 7.08 4.60 -10.51
C GLU A 28 8.13 4.45 -9.41
N LEU A 29 7.91 5.08 -8.24
CA LEU A 29 8.79 4.92 -7.08
C LEU A 29 8.85 3.46 -6.63
N ARG A 30 7.69 2.79 -6.54
CA ARG A 30 7.62 1.36 -6.20
C ARG A 30 8.36 0.48 -7.20
N ALA A 31 8.30 0.80 -8.48
CA ALA A 31 9.01 0.05 -9.52
C ALA A 31 10.54 0.13 -9.38
N ARG A 32 11.05 1.16 -8.70
CA ARG A 32 12.48 1.41 -8.48
C ARG A 32 12.97 1.01 -7.09
N SER A 33 12.08 0.52 -6.23
CA SER A 33 12.41 0.11 -4.87
C SER A 33 12.54 -1.40 -4.79
N ASP A 34 13.52 -1.90 -4.05
CA ASP A 34 13.67 -3.34 -3.79
C ASP A 34 12.56 -3.88 -2.87
N ALA A 35 12.06 -3.03 -1.97
CA ALA A 35 11.04 -3.39 -1.00
C ALA A 35 10.06 -2.25 -0.69
N ILE A 36 8.84 -2.62 -0.28
CA ILE A 36 7.82 -1.73 0.27
C ILE A 36 7.44 -2.27 1.64
N ILE A 37 7.41 -1.37 2.63
CA ILE A 37 7.11 -1.70 4.02
C ILE A 37 5.82 -1.01 4.46
N VAL A 38 4.94 -1.76 5.13
CA VAL A 38 3.74 -1.23 5.80
C VAL A 38 3.56 -1.85 7.18
N GLY A 39 2.77 -1.19 8.04
CA GLY A 39 2.32 -1.79 9.29
C GLY A 39 1.11 -2.72 9.10
N GLY A 40 0.92 -3.68 10.00
CA GLY A 40 -0.22 -4.61 9.95
C GLY A 40 -1.60 -3.92 9.95
N ASN A 41 -1.71 -2.73 10.55
CA ASN A 41 -2.97 -1.97 10.54
C ASN A 41 -3.35 -1.50 9.12
N THR A 42 -2.36 -1.16 8.29
CA THR A 42 -2.59 -0.82 6.87
C THR A 42 -3.11 -2.04 6.11
N VAL A 43 -2.57 -3.24 6.37
CA VAL A 43 -3.08 -4.48 5.75
C VAL A 43 -4.54 -4.71 6.13
N ARG A 44 -4.86 -4.61 7.43
CA ARG A 44 -6.23 -4.82 7.95
C ARG A 44 -7.25 -3.81 7.43
N ARG A 45 -6.86 -2.54 7.28
CA ARG A 45 -7.80 -1.47 6.92
C ARG A 45 -7.88 -1.16 5.43
N ASP A 46 -6.77 -1.32 4.70
CA ASP A 46 -6.69 -0.88 3.30
C ASP A 46 -6.62 -2.05 2.31
N ASN A 47 -6.36 -3.27 2.78
CA ASN A 47 -6.17 -4.48 1.96
C ASN A 47 -5.35 -4.23 0.66
N PRO A 48 -4.13 -3.66 0.77
CA PRO A 48 -3.40 -3.17 -0.39
C PRO A 48 -2.69 -4.30 -1.15
N ARG A 49 -2.53 -4.15 -2.48
CA ARG A 49 -1.66 -5.03 -3.29
C ARG A 49 -0.17 -4.73 -3.13
N LEU A 50 0.16 -3.44 -2.92
CA LEU A 50 1.52 -2.90 -2.87
C LEU A 50 2.40 -3.28 -4.07
N THR A 51 1.82 -3.40 -5.26
CA THR A 51 2.55 -3.67 -6.50
C THR A 51 3.04 -2.38 -7.16
N ALA A 52 4.08 -2.52 -7.99
CA ALA A 52 4.41 -1.56 -9.03
C ALA A 52 3.42 -1.76 -10.20
N ARG A 53 2.95 -0.68 -10.82
CA ARG A 53 1.92 -0.75 -11.87
C ARG A 53 2.52 -0.54 -13.25
N HIS A 54 3.33 -1.47 -13.73
CA HIS A 54 3.74 -1.59 -15.13
C HIS A 54 4.05 -3.08 -15.38
N GLY A 55 3.40 -3.70 -16.36
CA GLY A 55 3.49 -5.15 -16.61
C GLY A 55 4.90 -5.62 -16.93
N GLY A 56 5.27 -6.80 -16.43
CA GLY A 56 6.51 -7.51 -16.77
C GLY A 56 7.80 -6.91 -16.20
N GLY A 57 7.74 -6.20 -15.08
CA GLY A 57 8.89 -5.53 -14.45
C GLY A 57 9.21 -6.01 -13.03
N HIS A 58 10.16 -5.35 -12.40
CA HIS A 58 10.57 -5.61 -11.02
C HIS A 58 9.38 -5.52 -10.04
N MET A 59 9.14 -6.61 -9.31
CA MET A 59 8.17 -6.66 -8.22
C MET A 59 8.89 -6.46 -6.88
N PRO A 60 8.63 -5.36 -6.15
CA PRO A 60 9.25 -5.13 -4.86
C PRO A 60 8.82 -6.17 -3.83
N MET A 61 9.75 -6.57 -2.95
CA MET A 61 9.40 -7.35 -1.76
C MET A 61 8.41 -6.59 -0.90
N ARG A 62 7.37 -7.27 -0.42
CA ARG A 62 6.32 -6.68 0.42
C ARG A 62 6.56 -7.10 1.86
N ILE A 63 6.85 -6.14 2.72
CA ILE A 63 7.19 -6.38 4.13
C ILE A 63 6.08 -5.81 5.01
N VAL A 64 5.53 -6.66 5.89
CA VAL A 64 4.52 -6.25 6.85
C VAL A 64 5.11 -6.29 8.25
N MET A 65 5.18 -5.13 8.90
CA MET A 65 5.57 -5.03 10.30
C MET A 65 4.34 -5.21 11.19
N SER A 66 4.33 -6.27 12.00
CA SER A 66 3.26 -6.56 12.96
C SER A 66 3.84 -7.04 14.28
N GLN A 67 3.26 -6.61 15.40
CA GLN A 67 3.67 -7.05 16.74
C GLN A 67 3.11 -8.44 17.10
N SER A 68 1.92 -8.79 16.60
CA SER A 68 1.17 -9.98 17.02
C SER A 68 0.91 -10.98 15.89
N LEU A 69 1.31 -10.66 14.65
CA LEU A 69 0.91 -11.39 13.43
C LEU A 69 -0.60 -11.52 13.22
N ASP A 70 -1.42 -10.77 13.98
CA ASP A 70 -2.87 -10.64 13.76
C ASP A 70 -3.13 -9.93 12.42
N LEU A 71 -3.08 -10.72 11.35
CA LEU A 71 -3.23 -10.30 9.97
C LEU A 71 -4.32 -11.15 9.34
N PRO A 72 -5.12 -10.59 8.41
CA PRO A 72 -6.13 -11.36 7.72
C PRO A 72 -5.51 -12.56 7.01
N GLU A 73 -6.12 -13.74 7.11
CA GLU A 73 -5.69 -14.93 6.36
C GLU A 73 -5.80 -14.70 4.85
N GLU A 74 -6.80 -13.91 4.44
CA GLU A 74 -7.02 -13.49 3.07
C GLU A 74 -6.75 -11.98 2.91
N ALA A 75 -5.78 -11.64 2.07
CA ALA A 75 -5.51 -10.25 1.68
C ALA A 75 -4.93 -10.23 0.26
N ASN A 76 -5.18 -9.13 -0.45
CA ASN A 76 -4.60 -8.86 -1.76
C ASN A 76 -3.06 -8.87 -1.75
N LEU A 77 -2.45 -8.67 -0.58
CA LEU A 77 -1.01 -8.67 -0.40
C LEU A 77 -0.41 -10.10 -0.45
N TRP A 78 -1.20 -11.12 -0.11
CA TRP A 78 -0.78 -12.53 -0.12
C TRP A 78 -0.88 -13.16 -1.52
N ASP A 79 -1.62 -12.50 -2.41
CA ASP A 79 -1.68 -12.88 -3.81
C ASP A 79 -0.30 -12.67 -4.46
N MET A 80 0.28 -13.78 -4.89
CA MET A 80 1.55 -13.89 -5.60
C MET A 80 1.33 -14.26 -7.07
N SER A 81 0.09 -14.40 -7.53
CA SER A 81 -0.21 -14.59 -8.94
C SER A 81 -0.05 -13.26 -9.69
N GLU A 82 0.57 -13.32 -10.87
CA GLU A 82 0.65 -12.17 -11.78
C GLU A 82 -0.60 -12.03 -12.65
#